data_AF-A0A8X7WQ88-F1
#
_entry.id   AF-A0A8X7WQ88-F1
#
_cell.length_a   1.000
_cell.length_b   1.000
_cell.length_c   1.000
_cell.angle_alpha   90.00
_cell.angle_beta   90.00
_cell.angle_gamma   90.00
#
_symmetry.space_group_name_H-M   'P 1'
#
loop_
_entity.id
_entity.type
_entity.pdbx_description
1 polymer ?
#
loop_
_entity_poly.entity_id
_entity_poly.type
_entity_poly.pdbx_seq_one_letter_code
_entity_poly.pdbx_strand_id
1 'polypeptide(L)'
;MEDQKLRYLQSFILSTALTLQDLVRVARTWEENSRNCYAEDIRLDSDAFVKMLIVDASFLVELLLRSQVDVNRGMEDMIYGKQNMIGDVNHDIMLLENQLPYFVVEGMFGLLHDDYRWGLPPLSRIIHNHFRSSG
;
A
#
# COMPACT_ATOMS: atom_id res chain seq x y z
N MET A 1 -7.46 -3.67 -12.38
CA MET A 1 -6.90 -3.47 -11.02
C MET A 1 -5.37 -3.55 -11.02
N GLU A 2 -4.76 -4.62 -11.52
CA GLU A 2 -3.28 -4.80 -11.53
C GLU A 2 -2.49 -3.63 -12.14
N ASP A 3 -2.88 -3.11 -13.31
CA ASP A 3 -2.19 -1.96 -13.91
C ASP A 3 -2.22 -0.70 -13.03
N GLN A 4 -3.27 -0.52 -12.23
CA GLN A 4 -3.35 0.59 -11.29
C GLN A 4 -2.45 0.36 -10.08
N LYS A 5 -2.36 -0.87 -9.57
CA LYS A 5 -1.39 -1.20 -8.52
C LYS A 5 0.04 -0.93 -8.98
N LEU A 6 0.39 -1.23 -10.23
CA LEU A 6 1.71 -0.91 -10.78
C LEU A 6 1.98 0.60 -10.91
N ARG A 7 0.95 1.41 -11.24
CA ARG A 7 1.08 2.88 -11.23
C ARG A 7 1.27 3.44 -9.82
N TYR A 8 0.61 2.84 -8.84
CA TYR A 8 0.78 3.19 -7.44
C TYR A 8 2.18 2.79 -6.97
N LEU A 9 2.69 1.60 -7.31
CA LEU A 9 4.07 1.21 -7.04
C LEU A 9 5.08 2.20 -7.65
N GLN A 10 4.87 2.65 -8.89
CA GLN A 10 5.74 3.68 -9.50
C GLN A 10 5.70 4.99 -8.71
N SER A 11 4.52 5.42 -8.26
CA SER A 11 4.36 6.62 -7.44
C SER A 11 5.04 6.48 -6.09
N PHE A 12 4.91 5.30 -5.47
CA PHE A 12 5.57 4.95 -4.21
C PHE A 12 7.09 4.98 -4.34
N ILE A 13 7.65 4.38 -5.39
CA ILE A 13 9.12 4.41 -5.60
C ILE A 13 9.61 5.85 -5.66
N LEU A 14 8.88 6.74 -6.35
CA LEU A 14 9.22 8.17 -6.44
C LEU A 14 9.08 8.94 -5.11
N SER A 15 8.29 8.43 -4.15
CA SER A 15 8.16 9.00 -2.80
C SER A 15 9.17 8.43 -1.80
N THR A 16 10.04 7.50 -2.24
CA THR A 16 11.16 6.94 -1.47
C THR A 16 12.51 7.35 -2.06
N ALA A 17 13.59 7.10 -1.33
CA ALA A 17 14.97 7.19 -1.86
C ALA A 17 15.47 5.86 -2.45
N LEU A 18 14.59 4.88 -2.65
CA LEU A 18 14.95 3.50 -2.93
C LEU A 18 14.73 3.12 -4.39
N THR A 19 15.54 2.20 -4.90
CA THR A 19 15.26 1.53 -6.17
C THR A 19 14.30 0.36 -5.98
N LEU A 20 13.71 -0.15 -7.07
CA LEU A 20 12.93 -1.39 -7.02
C LEU A 20 13.74 -2.56 -6.46
N GLN A 21 15.05 -2.64 -6.74
CA GLN A 21 15.91 -3.70 -6.21
C GLN A 21 16.09 -3.57 -4.69
N ASP A 22 16.17 -2.34 -4.17
CA ASP A 22 16.24 -2.11 -2.72
C ASP A 22 14.92 -2.49 -2.05
N LEU A 23 13.77 -2.16 -2.65
CA LEU A 23 12.47 -2.62 -2.16
C LEU A 23 12.37 -4.14 -2.14
N VAL A 24 12.85 -4.83 -3.17
CA VAL A 24 12.91 -6.31 -3.20
C VAL A 24 13.78 -6.84 -2.06
N ARG A 25 14.94 -6.23 -1.78
CA ARG A 25 15.80 -6.64 -0.67
C ARG A 25 15.10 -6.45 0.67
N VAL A 26 14.44 -5.32 0.90
CA VAL A 26 13.69 -5.05 2.13
C VAL A 26 12.54 -6.04 2.29
N ALA A 27 11.71 -6.22 1.26
CA ALA A 27 10.55 -7.11 1.32
C ALA A 27 10.94 -8.59 1.54
N ARG A 28 12.09 -9.04 1.04
CA ARG A 28 12.64 -10.38 1.36
C ARG A 28 12.88 -10.57 2.86
N THR A 29 13.25 -9.51 3.59
CA THR A 29 13.42 -9.60 5.06
C THR A 29 12.10 -9.78 5.81
N TRP A 30 10.98 -9.45 5.17
CA TRP A 30 9.64 -9.59 5.74
C TRP A 30 8.98 -10.91 5.38
N GLU A 31 9.47 -11.63 4.37
CA GLU A 31 8.79 -12.79 3.79
C GLU A 31 8.39 -13.84 4.83
N GLU A 32 9.33 -14.31 5.64
CA GLU A 32 9.07 -15.37 6.63
C GLU A 32 8.01 -14.96 7.65
N ASN A 33 8.16 -13.77 8.24
CA ASN A 33 7.21 -13.24 9.21
C ASN A 33 5.83 -12.99 8.58
N SER A 34 5.80 -12.52 7.33
CA SER A 34 4.55 -12.30 6.60
C SER A 34 3.82 -13.61 6.34
N ARG A 35 4.53 -14.67 5.91
CA ARG A 35 3.93 -15.99 5.70
C ARG A 35 3.34 -16.56 6.98
N ASN A 36 4.02 -16.37 8.11
CA ASN A 36 3.56 -16.82 9.43
C ASN A 36 2.31 -16.06 9.95
N CYS A 37 1.93 -14.95 9.32
CA CYS A 37 0.71 -14.22 9.67
C CYS A 37 -0.55 -14.81 9.02
N TYR A 38 -0.40 -15.68 8.02
CA TYR A 38 -1.52 -16.34 7.35
C TYR A 38 -1.82 -17.68 8.01
N ALA A 39 -3.11 -17.98 8.20
CA ALA A 39 -3.54 -19.25 8.79
C ALA A 39 -3.29 -20.45 7.85
N GLU A 40 -3.25 -20.20 6.54
CA GLU A 40 -2.98 -21.20 5.51
C GLU A 40 -1.63 -20.95 4.85
N ASP A 41 -0.98 -22.03 4.44
CA ASP A 41 0.28 -21.96 3.69
C ASP A 41 0.05 -21.33 2.31
N ILE A 42 0.64 -20.15 2.11
CA ILE A 42 0.61 -19.48 0.81
C ILE A 42 1.53 -20.22 -0.17
N ARG A 43 0.92 -20.90 -1.15
CA ARG A 43 1.59 -21.68 -2.20
C ARG A 43 2.21 -20.83 -3.31
N LEU A 44 2.75 -19.67 -2.96
CA LEU A 44 3.57 -18.85 -3.85
C LEU A 44 5.04 -19.14 -3.56
N ASP A 45 5.85 -19.24 -4.61
CA ASP A 45 7.30 -19.20 -4.46
C ASP A 45 7.76 -17.86 -3.86
N SER A 46 9.03 -17.80 -3.43
CA SER A 46 9.57 -16.62 -2.75
C SER A 46 9.49 -15.36 -3.61
N ASP A 47 9.79 -15.45 -4.90
CA ASP A 47 9.81 -14.29 -5.79
C ASP A 47 8.38 -13.77 -6.03
N ALA A 48 7.43 -14.67 -6.27
CA ALA A 48 6.02 -14.34 -6.43
C ALA A 48 5.42 -13.73 -5.15
N PHE A 49 5.77 -14.26 -3.98
CA PHE A 49 5.30 -13.74 -2.70
C PHE A 49 5.88 -12.36 -2.38
N VAL A 50 7.18 -12.17 -2.58
CA VAL A 50 7.83 -10.87 -2.39
C VAL A 50 7.26 -9.84 -3.36
N LYS A 51 7.00 -10.22 -4.61
CA LYS A 51 6.34 -9.35 -5.59
C LYS A 51 4.94 -8.94 -5.12
N MET A 52 4.13 -9.90 -4.64
CA MET A 52 2.81 -9.63 -4.07
C MET A 52 2.90 -8.63 -2.92
N LEU A 53 3.80 -8.86 -1.94
CA LEU A 53 4.00 -7.93 -0.83
C LEU A 53 4.34 -6.51 -1.29
N ILE A 54 5.27 -6.35 -2.23
CA ILE A 54 5.68 -5.03 -2.72
C ILE A 54 4.52 -4.32 -3.44
N VAL A 55 3.88 -5.02 -4.38
CA VAL A 55 2.82 -4.44 -5.21
C VAL A 55 1.61 -4.08 -4.34
N ASP A 56 1.17 -4.98 -3.46
CA ASP A 56 -0.02 -4.76 -2.66
C ASP A 56 0.23 -3.77 -1.52
N ALA A 57 1.38 -3.82 -0.85
CA ALA A 57 1.67 -2.89 0.23
C ALA A 57 1.96 -1.47 -0.29
N SER A 58 2.65 -1.33 -1.43
CA SER A 58 2.83 -0.01 -2.05
C SER A 58 1.49 0.56 -2.52
N PHE A 59 0.62 -0.27 -3.09
CA PHE A 59 -0.74 0.14 -3.44
C PHE A 59 -1.52 0.64 -2.22
N LEU A 60 -1.55 -0.12 -1.13
CA LEU A 60 -2.27 0.26 0.08
C LEU A 60 -1.70 1.55 0.70
N VAL A 61 -0.38 1.67 0.82
CA VAL A 61 0.25 2.88 1.39
C VAL A 61 -0.04 4.10 0.53
N GLU A 62 0.13 4.03 -0.79
CA GLU A 62 -0.19 5.15 -1.69
C GLU A 62 -1.67 5.51 -1.68
N LEU A 63 -2.56 4.51 -1.63
CA LEU A 63 -4.00 4.74 -1.50
C LEU A 63 -4.33 5.52 -0.22
N LEU A 64 -3.74 5.10 0.91
CA LEU A 64 -3.89 5.77 2.20
C LEU A 64 -3.33 7.20 2.16
N LEU A 65 -2.16 7.41 1.57
CA LEU A 65 -1.55 8.74 1.43
C LEU A 65 -2.42 9.68 0.59
N ARG A 66 -2.94 9.20 -0.54
CA ARG A 66 -3.80 9.98 -1.45
C ARG A 66 -5.10 10.41 -0.79
N SER A 67 -5.63 9.61 0.16
CA SER A 67 -6.82 10.02 0.93
C SER A 67 -6.59 11.23 1.84
N GLN A 68 -5.34 11.60 2.11
CA GLN A 68 -5.00 12.75 2.94
C GLN A 68 -4.82 14.05 2.12
N VAL A 69 -4.78 13.95 0.78
CA VAL A 69 -4.49 15.07 -0.11
C VAL A 69 -5.80 15.65 -0.68
N ASP A 70 -5.86 16.97 -0.79
CA ASP A 70 -7.04 17.73 -1.20
C ASP A 70 -7.66 17.27 -2.53
N VAL A 71 -8.99 17.38 -2.63
CA VAL A 71 -9.88 16.77 -3.65
C VAL A 71 -9.43 17.08 -5.09
N ASN A 72 -8.79 18.23 -5.31
CA ASN A 72 -8.34 18.68 -6.63
C ASN A 72 -7.19 17.84 -7.23
N ARG A 73 -6.31 17.22 -6.42
CA ARG A 73 -5.31 16.24 -6.92
C ARG A 73 -5.93 14.87 -7.19
N GLY A 74 -7.05 14.55 -6.54
CA GLY A 74 -7.78 13.30 -6.71
C GLY A 74 -8.44 13.15 -8.10
N MET A 75 -8.74 14.25 -8.81
CA MET A 75 -9.45 14.19 -10.09
C MET A 75 -8.65 13.49 -11.22
N GLU A 76 -7.32 13.49 -11.15
CA GLU A 76 -6.48 12.77 -12.13
C GLU A 76 -6.31 11.29 -11.77
N ASP A 77 -6.51 10.94 -10.50
CA ASP A 77 -6.44 9.58 -10.01
C ASP A 77 -7.65 8.75 -10.49
N MET A 78 -7.40 7.51 -10.91
CA MET A 78 -8.48 6.65 -11.42
C MET A 78 -9.44 6.23 -10.30
N ILE A 79 -8.92 5.96 -9.10
CA ILE A 79 -9.67 5.40 -7.96
C ILE A 79 -10.48 6.49 -7.25
N TYR A 80 -9.82 7.61 -6.89
CA TYR A 80 -10.51 8.72 -6.19
C TYR A 80 -11.25 9.68 -7.14
N GLY A 81 -10.80 9.80 -8.39
CA GLY A 81 -11.33 10.77 -9.34
C GLY A 81 -12.17 10.13 -10.42
N LYS A 82 -11.52 9.72 -11.52
CA LYS A 82 -12.17 9.46 -12.81
C LYS A 82 -13.23 8.37 -12.79
N GLN A 83 -13.02 7.33 -11.98
CA GLN A 83 -13.95 6.19 -11.91
C GLN A 83 -14.65 6.10 -10.55
N ASN A 84 -14.22 6.88 -9.55
CA ASN A 84 -14.78 6.90 -8.20
C ASN A 84 -14.98 5.48 -7.61
N MET A 85 -13.95 4.64 -7.73
CA MET A 85 -13.96 3.23 -7.33
C MET A 85 -13.57 3.00 -5.87
N ILE A 86 -13.43 4.07 -5.08
CA ILE A 86 -12.92 3.96 -3.71
C ILE A 86 -13.77 3.02 -2.83
N GLY A 87 -15.09 2.98 -3.03
CA GLY A 87 -15.98 2.07 -2.31
C GLY A 87 -15.68 0.61 -2.60
N ASP A 88 -15.55 0.24 -3.88
CA ASP A 88 -15.22 -1.12 -4.31
C ASP A 88 -13.81 -1.52 -3.83
N VAL A 89 -12.85 -0.62 -3.97
CA VAL A 89 -11.47 -0.86 -3.51
C VAL A 89 -11.41 -1.06 -1.99
N ASN A 90 -12.17 -0.28 -1.22
CA ASN A 90 -12.22 -0.44 0.23
C ASN A 90 -12.92 -1.73 0.65
N HIS A 91 -13.95 -2.14 -0.08
CA HIS A 91 -14.56 -3.45 0.12
C HIS A 91 -13.54 -4.56 -0.10
N ASP A 92 -12.81 -4.52 -1.21
CA ASP A 92 -11.78 -5.51 -1.54
C ASP A 92 -10.65 -5.54 -0.49
N ILE A 93 -10.18 -4.38 -0.03
CA ILE A 93 -9.16 -4.28 1.02
C ILE A 93 -9.65 -4.86 2.35
N MET A 94 -10.95 -4.85 2.64
CA MET A 94 -11.50 -5.44 3.86
C MET A 94 -11.69 -6.96 3.78
N LEU A 95 -11.63 -7.55 2.59
CA LEU A 95 -11.70 -9.00 2.46
C LEU A 95 -10.48 -9.66 3.11
N LEU A 96 -10.71 -10.79 3.80
CA LEU A 96 -9.66 -11.53 4.50
C LEU A 96 -8.55 -12.01 3.56
N GLU A 97 -8.91 -12.37 2.33
CA GLU A 97 -7.98 -12.84 1.30
C GLU A 97 -7.00 -11.76 0.81
N ASN A 98 -7.35 -10.48 0.96
CA ASN A 98 -6.54 -9.34 0.53
C ASN A 98 -5.78 -8.67 1.69
N GLN A 99 -5.80 -9.26 2.89
CA GLN A 99 -5.12 -8.68 4.05
C GLN A 99 -3.60 -8.76 3.93
N LEU A 100 -2.96 -7.66 4.32
CA LEU A 100 -1.53 -7.59 4.56
C LEU A 100 -1.25 -7.51 6.06
N PRO A 101 -0.18 -8.16 6.55
CA PRO A 101 0.26 -7.95 7.93
C PRO A 101 0.57 -6.47 8.19
N TYR A 102 0.09 -5.92 9.30
CA TYR A 102 0.24 -4.49 9.62
C TYR A 102 1.69 -4.01 9.56
N PHE A 103 2.64 -4.82 10.05
CA PHE A 103 4.06 -4.47 10.08
C PHE A 103 4.65 -4.27 8.68
N VAL A 104 4.09 -4.89 7.64
CA VAL A 104 4.50 -4.67 6.25
C VAL A 104 4.07 -3.28 5.80
N VAL A 105 2.84 -2.89 6.11
CA VAL A 105 2.30 -1.55 5.79
C VAL A 105 3.06 -0.47 6.55
N GLU A 106 3.34 -0.71 7.83
CA GLU A 106 4.17 0.17 8.67
C GLU A 106 5.60 0.27 8.14
N GLY A 107 6.20 -0.86 7.79
CA GLY A 107 7.54 -0.93 7.19
C GLY A 107 7.61 -0.11 5.91
N MET A 108 6.66 -0.31 4.98
CA MET A 108 6.57 0.44 3.73
C MET A 108 6.37 1.95 3.97
N PHE A 109 5.48 2.33 4.89
CA PHE A 109 5.32 3.74 5.28
C PHE A 109 6.61 4.34 5.84
N GLY A 110 7.41 3.53 6.55
CA GLY A 110 8.73 3.92 7.06
C GLY A 110 9.78 4.18 5.99
N LEU A 111 9.61 3.66 4.76
CA LEU A 111 10.55 3.85 3.65
C LEU A 111 10.36 5.18 2.91
N LEU A 112 9.24 5.87 3.14
CA LEU A 112 8.97 7.18 2.54
C LEU A 112 10.06 8.17 2.94
N HIS A 113 10.44 9.04 2.00
CA HIS A 113 11.42 10.10 2.25
C HIS A 113 10.96 11.00 3.40
N ASP A 114 11.90 11.51 4.21
CA ASP A 114 11.57 12.35 5.37
C ASP A 114 10.74 13.58 4.97
N ASP A 115 11.08 14.22 3.84
CA ASP A 115 10.32 15.35 3.29
C ASP A 115 8.88 14.97 2.92
N TYR A 116 8.65 13.74 2.47
CA TYR A 116 7.32 13.25 2.13
C TYR A 116 6.52 12.92 3.39
N ARG A 117 7.19 12.44 4.43
CA ARG A 117 6.58 12.16 5.73
C ARG A 117 6.33 13.41 6.56
N TRP A 118 7.05 14.50 6.28
CA TRP A 118 6.94 15.73 7.04
C TRP A 118 5.52 16.31 6.92
N GLY A 119 4.82 16.39 8.04
CA GLY A 119 3.43 16.85 8.10
C GLY A 119 2.37 15.75 7.94
N LEU A 120 2.76 14.50 7.66
CA LEU A 120 1.82 13.38 7.70
C LEU A 120 1.50 12.99 9.14
N PRO A 121 0.23 12.69 9.46
CA PRO A 121 -0.10 12.11 10.76
C PRO A 121 0.44 10.67 10.86
N PRO A 122 0.47 10.08 12.07
CA PRO A 122 0.82 8.67 12.24
C PRO A 122 -0.02 7.77 11.35
N LEU A 123 0.58 6.67 10.84
CA LEU A 123 -0.09 5.73 9.93
C LEU A 123 -1.45 5.25 10.47
N SER A 124 -1.56 4.97 11.77
CA SER A 124 -2.81 4.58 12.42
C SER A 124 -3.92 5.63 12.27
N ARG A 125 -3.57 6.92 12.33
CA ARG A 125 -4.52 8.03 12.13
C ARG A 125 -4.92 8.18 10.66
N ILE A 126 -4.00 7.95 9.73
CA ILE A 126 -4.30 7.91 8.28
C ILE A 126 -5.32 6.81 7.99
N ILE A 127 -5.04 5.58 8.46
CA ILE A 127 -5.93 4.42 8.31
C ILE A 127 -7.31 4.73 8.90
N HIS A 128 -7.36 5.24 10.13
CA HIS A 128 -8.62 5.59 10.78
C HIS A 128 -9.43 6.61 9.96
N ASN A 129 -8.80 7.70 9.50
CA ASN A 129 -9.47 8.74 8.73
C ASN A 129 -9.99 8.21 7.39
N HIS A 130 -9.19 7.39 6.70
CA HIS A 130 -9.54 6.81 5.40
C HIS A 130 -10.81 5.96 5.49
N PHE A 131 -10.86 5.01 6.42
CA PHE A 131 -12.01 4.11 6.55
C PHE A 131 -13.21 4.75 7.27
N ARG A 132 -13.00 5.78 8.10
CA ARG A 132 -14.09 6.54 8.71
C ARG A 132 -14.84 7.42 7.70
N SER A 133 -14.13 7.97 6.71
CA SER A 133 -14.72 8.86 5.70
C SER A 133 -15.41 8.11 4.55
N SER A 134 -15.27 6.77 4.53
CA SER A 134 -15.81 5.88 3.50
C SER A 134 -17.15 5.23 3.88
N GLY A 135 -17.76 5.66 4.99
CA GLY A 135 -19.03 5.15 5.52
C GLY A 135 -20.10 6.21 5.64
#